data_AF-A0A822F6A1-F1
#
_entry.id   AF-A0A822F6A1-F1
#
_cell.length_a   1.000
_cell.length_b   1.000
_cell.length_c   1.000
_cell.angle_alpha   90.00
_cell.angle_beta   90.00
_cell.angle_gamma   90.00
#
_symmetry.space_group_name_H-M   'P 1'
#
loop_
_entity.id
_entity.type
_entity.pdbx_description
1 polymer ?
#
loop_
_entity_poly.entity_id
_entity_poly.type
_entity_poly.pdbx_seq_one_letter_code
_entity_poly.pdbx_strand_id
1 'polypeptide(L)'
;MKTETDDKQKEEFYTYKRTIVQLRDISIIITILILLLAFFDKLPWIVLIDDNDKSSSLEKRLIFTLQLLFVDVLPLLVAMTWVIHRRLTTIAINPMNRRGHQFVEQQQRILQNTLEQFIIKFILSLTLCTVLRSNELIILPVFTVLFVL
;
A
#
# COMPACT_ATOMS: atom_id res chain seq x y z
N MET A 1 -34.22 2.54 35.30
CA MET A 1 -34.11 1.11 34.91
C MET A 1 -33.83 0.90 33.42
N LYS A 2 -34.33 1.75 32.49
CA LYS A 2 -34.01 1.64 31.04
C LYS A 2 -32.61 2.16 30.65
N THR A 3 -32.07 3.11 31.42
CA THR A 3 -30.77 3.76 31.18
C THR A 3 -29.57 2.84 31.43
N GLU A 4 -29.63 2.04 32.48
CA GLU A 4 -28.52 1.16 32.90
C GLU A 4 -28.30 -0.02 31.93
N THR A 5 -29.36 -0.47 31.26
CA THR A 5 -29.27 -1.51 30.22
C THR A 5 -28.74 -0.95 28.89
N ASP A 6 -29.09 0.30 28.57
CA ASP A 6 -28.65 0.99 27.35
C ASP A 6 -27.16 1.39 27.45
N ASP A 7 -26.68 1.76 28.63
CA ASP A 7 -25.27 2.07 28.86
C ASP A 7 -24.38 0.81 28.79
N LYS A 8 -24.84 -0.32 29.35
CA LYS A 8 -24.15 -1.62 29.19
C LYS A 8 -24.07 -2.07 27.72
N GLN A 9 -25.16 -1.92 26.96
CA GLN A 9 -25.17 -2.27 25.53
C GLN A 9 -24.21 -1.40 24.72
N LYS A 10 -24.08 -0.11 25.06
CA LYS A 10 -23.10 0.78 24.43
C LYS A 10 -21.67 0.36 24.76
N GLU A 11 -21.36 0.08 26.02
CA GLU A 11 -20.02 -0.38 26.42
C GLU A 11 -19.60 -1.69 25.73
N GLU A 12 -20.51 -2.67 25.63
CA GLU A 12 -20.27 -3.91 24.91
C GLU A 12 -20.02 -3.65 23.41
N PHE A 13 -20.81 -2.76 22.79
CA PHE A 13 -20.62 -2.37 21.40
C PHE A 13 -19.28 -1.67 21.15
N TYR A 14 -18.87 -0.74 22.03
CA TYR A 14 -17.57 -0.08 21.92
C TYR A 14 -16.40 -1.05 22.11
N THR A 15 -16.54 -1.98 23.05
CA THR A 15 -15.52 -3.01 23.31
C THR A 15 -15.40 -3.97 22.12
N TYR A 16 -16.52 -4.46 21.59
CA TYR A 16 -16.57 -5.30 20.39
C TYR A 16 -15.92 -4.60 19.19
N LYS A 17 -16.28 -3.34 18.96
CA LYS A 17 -15.73 -2.52 17.89
C LYS A 17 -14.21 -2.35 18.02
N ARG A 18 -13.71 -2.10 19.23
CA ARG A 18 -12.27 -1.98 19.50
C ARG A 18 -11.52 -3.28 19.20
N THR A 19 -12.02 -4.41 19.67
CA THR A 19 -11.40 -5.72 19.45
C THR A 19 -11.34 -6.09 17.97
N ILE A 20 -12.41 -5.84 17.21
CA ILE A 20 -12.43 -6.11 15.76
C ILE A 20 -11.43 -5.23 15.01
N VAL A 21 -11.35 -3.95 15.35
CA VAL A 21 -10.39 -3.03 14.72
C VAL A 21 -8.96 -3.51 14.98
N GLN A 22 -8.64 -3.91 16.21
CA GLN A 22 -7.31 -4.44 16.57
C GLN A 22 -6.98 -5.75 15.84
N LEU A 23 -7.91 -6.70 15.79
CA LEU A 23 -7.70 -7.96 15.07
C LEU A 23 -7.47 -7.74 13.57
N ARG A 24 -8.23 -6.82 12.96
CA ARG A 24 -8.04 -6.44 11.56
C ARG A 24 -6.66 -5.81 11.34
N ASP A 25 -6.26 -4.87 12.20
CA ASP A 25 -4.97 -4.17 12.07
C ASP A 25 -3.80 -5.17 12.20
N ILE A 26 -3.88 -6.12 13.13
CA ILE A 26 -2.92 -7.23 13.26
C ILE A 26 -2.91 -8.09 11.99
N SER A 27 -4.07 -8.48 11.48
CA SER A 27 -4.17 -9.27 10.24
C SER A 27 -3.52 -8.56 9.06
N ILE A 28 -3.75 -7.25 8.89
CA ILE A 28 -3.16 -6.44 7.82
C ILE A 28 -1.63 -6.40 7.96
N ILE A 29 -1.12 -6.17 9.17
CA ILE A 29 0.32 -6.13 9.43
C ILE A 29 0.96 -7.48 9.09
N ILE A 30 0.33 -8.59 9.49
CA ILE A 30 0.79 -9.94 9.16
C ILE A 30 0.77 -10.16 7.64
N THR A 31 -0.29 -9.75 6.94
CA THR A 31 -0.36 -9.86 5.47
C THR A 31 0.75 -9.06 4.80
N ILE A 32 0.99 -7.82 5.21
CA ILE A 32 2.08 -6.98 4.67
C ILE A 32 3.44 -7.63 4.95
N LEU A 33 3.66 -8.16 6.16
CA LEU A 33 4.89 -8.84 6.52
C LEU A 33 5.12 -10.09 5.68
N ILE A 34 4.09 -10.92 5.46
CA ILE A 34 4.18 -12.10 4.60
C ILE A 34 4.48 -11.69 3.15
N LEU A 35 3.82 -10.65 2.64
CA LEU A 35 4.09 -10.14 1.30
C LEU A 35 5.53 -9.63 1.16
N LEU A 36 6.04 -8.92 2.16
CA LEU A 36 7.43 -8.46 2.20
C LEU A 36 8.40 -9.64 2.23
N LEU A 37 8.18 -10.63 3.10
CA LEU A 37 9.05 -11.81 3.20
C LEU A 37 9.04 -12.62 1.90
N ALA A 38 7.86 -12.88 1.33
CA ALA A 38 7.72 -13.56 0.04
C ALA A 38 8.40 -12.78 -1.10
N PHE A 39 8.30 -11.45 -1.06
CA PHE A 39 8.94 -10.56 -2.02
C PHE A 39 10.47 -10.57 -1.90
N PHE A 40 11.02 -10.45 -0.68
CA PHE A 40 12.47 -10.47 -0.43
C PHE A 40 13.11 -11.85 -0.66
N ASP A 41 12.36 -12.95 -0.47
CA ASP A 41 12.80 -14.31 -0.83
C ASP A 41 12.93 -14.50 -2.35
N LYS A 42 12.03 -13.88 -3.11
CA LYS A 42 11.96 -13.99 -4.58
C LYS A 42 12.71 -12.89 -5.32
N LEU A 43 13.28 -11.92 -4.60
CA LEU A 43 14.14 -10.91 -5.19
C LEU A 43 15.45 -11.57 -5.59
N PRO A 44 15.77 -11.64 -6.89
CA PRO A 44 17.14 -11.88 -7.30
C PRO A 44 17.96 -10.67 -6.84
N TRP A 45 18.58 -10.75 -5.66
CA TRP A 45 19.47 -9.73 -5.10
C TRP A 45 20.64 -9.37 -6.06
N ILE A 46 20.86 -10.21 -7.07
CA ILE A 46 21.85 -10.06 -8.13
C ILE A 46 21.17 -10.47 -9.45
N VAL A 47 20.35 -9.61 -10.05
CA VAL A 47 20.21 -9.67 -11.52
C VAL A 47 21.39 -8.89 -12.08
N LEU A 48 22.53 -9.56 -12.23
CA LEU A 48 23.49 -9.15 -13.24
C LEU A 48 22.75 -9.37 -14.57
N ILE A 49 22.14 -8.30 -15.09
CA ILE A 49 21.51 -8.33 -16.41
C ILE A 49 22.65 -8.49 -17.41
N ASP A 50 23.03 -9.73 -17.66
CA ASP A 50 24.04 -10.07 -18.64
C ASP A 50 23.50 -9.71 -20.03
N ASP A 51 24.19 -8.81 -20.72
CA ASP A 51 23.82 -8.27 -22.03
C ASP A 51 24.03 -9.28 -23.18
N ASN A 52 24.55 -10.47 -22.87
CA ASN A 52 24.90 -11.48 -23.87
C ASN A 52 23.72 -12.06 -24.64
N ASP A 53 22.48 -11.93 -24.16
CA ASP A 53 21.29 -12.44 -24.86
C ASP A 53 20.16 -11.40 -24.92
N LYS A 54 20.03 -10.76 -26.09
CA LYS A 54 19.12 -9.63 -26.35
C LYS A 54 17.64 -9.96 -26.14
N SER A 55 17.22 -11.21 -26.41
CA SER A 55 15.82 -11.60 -26.31
C SER A 55 15.41 -11.88 -24.86
N SER A 56 16.25 -12.59 -24.10
CA SER A 56 16.00 -12.83 -22.68
C SER A 56 16.26 -11.60 -21.80
N SER A 57 16.95 -10.58 -22.33
CA SER A 57 17.21 -9.32 -21.64
C SER A 57 15.93 -8.52 -21.37
N LEU A 58 15.05 -8.28 -22.35
CA LEU A 58 13.84 -7.47 -22.14
C LEU A 58 12.86 -8.09 -21.14
N GLU A 59 12.66 -9.41 -21.20
CA GLU A 59 11.82 -10.14 -20.26
C GLU A 59 12.34 -9.99 -18.81
N LYS A 60 13.64 -10.21 -18.59
CA LYS A 60 14.28 -10.07 -17.28
C LYS A 60 14.14 -8.64 -16.74
N ARG A 61 14.28 -7.63 -17.59
CA ARG A 61 14.11 -6.21 -17.23
C ARG A 61 12.67 -5.89 -16.84
N LEU A 62 11.70 -6.44 -17.58
CA LEU A 62 10.28 -6.26 -17.28
C LEU A 62 9.91 -6.92 -15.94
N ILE A 63 10.37 -8.15 -15.70
CA ILE A 63 10.16 -8.86 -14.43
C ILE A 63 10.75 -8.04 -13.27
N PHE A 64 11.97 -7.54 -13.42
CA PHE A 64 12.61 -6.69 -12.41
C PHE A 64 11.82 -5.40 -12.13
N THR A 65 11.35 -4.73 -13.19
CA THR A 65 10.56 -3.50 -13.05
C THR A 65 9.22 -3.76 -12.37
N LEU A 66 8.54 -4.86 -12.71
CA LEU A 66 7.30 -5.26 -12.07
C LEU A 66 7.50 -5.61 -10.60
N GLN A 67 8.61 -6.26 -10.25
CA GLN A 67 8.99 -6.51 -8.85
C GLN A 67 9.17 -5.19 -8.10
N LEU A 68 9.86 -4.20 -8.67
CA LEU A 68 10.01 -2.89 -8.03
C LEU A 68 8.69 -2.13 -7.88
N LEU A 69 7.81 -2.21 -8.88
CA LEU A 69 6.47 -1.62 -8.82
C LEU A 69 5.60 -2.27 -7.75
N PHE A 70 5.83 -3.55 -7.42
CA PHE A 70 5.14 -4.20 -6.31
C PHE A 70 5.50 -3.55 -4.96
N VAL A 71 6.74 -3.11 -4.77
CA VAL A 71 7.15 -2.37 -3.56
C VAL A 71 6.39 -1.04 -3.44
N ASP A 72 6.15 -0.38 -4.56
CA ASP A 72 5.40 0.88 -4.62
C ASP A 72 3.91 0.72 -4.27
N VAL A 73 3.38 -0.50 -4.21
CA VAL A 73 2.02 -0.77 -3.73
C VAL A 73 1.93 -0.65 -2.20
N LEU A 74 3.04 -0.82 -1.47
CA LEU A 74 3.03 -0.82 0.00
C LEU A 74 2.58 0.53 0.58
N PRO A 75 3.09 1.70 0.16
CA PRO A 75 2.58 3.00 0.61
C PRO A 75 1.08 3.17 0.34
N LEU A 76 0.58 2.65 -0.78
CA LEU A 76 -0.84 2.70 -1.12
C LEU A 76 -1.69 1.88 -0.16
N LEU A 77 -1.25 0.66 0.17
CA LEU A 77 -1.92 -0.19 1.18
C LEU A 77 -1.91 0.47 2.57
N VAL A 78 -0.80 1.08 2.96
CA VAL A 78 -0.72 1.84 4.23
C VAL A 78 -1.70 3.01 4.23
N ALA A 79 -1.75 3.82 3.16
CA ALA A 79 -2.69 4.93 3.06
C ALA A 79 -4.16 4.46 3.07
N MET A 80 -4.49 3.37 2.38
CA MET A 80 -5.83 2.77 2.38
C MET A 80 -6.23 2.32 3.78
N THR A 81 -5.37 1.56 4.45
CA THR A 81 -5.65 1.02 5.79
C THR A 81 -5.80 2.14 6.81
N TRP A 82 -5.05 3.23 6.67
CA TRP A 82 -5.20 4.43 7.47
C TRP A 82 -6.59 5.08 7.31
N VAL A 83 -7.07 5.24 6.06
CA VAL A 83 -8.42 5.74 5.78
C VAL A 83 -9.49 4.84 6.41
N ILE A 84 -9.38 3.53 6.23
CA ILE A 84 -10.35 2.57 6.77
C ILE A 84 -10.32 2.59 8.31
N HIS A 85 -9.13 2.67 8.93
CA HIS A 85 -9.01 2.80 10.39
C HIS A 85 -9.69 4.07 10.91
N ARG A 86 -9.50 5.21 10.25
CA ARG A 86 -10.18 6.46 10.61
C ARG A 86 -11.69 6.38 10.42
N ARG A 87 -12.16 5.73 9.36
CA ARG A 87 -13.60 5.49 9.14
C ARG A 87 -14.18 4.65 10.25
N LEU A 88 -13.55 3.53 10.62
CA LEU A 88 -14.05 2.66 11.67
C LEU A 88 -13.99 3.33 13.05
N THR A 89 -12.98 4.10 13.38
CA THR A 89 -12.83 4.70 14.72
C THR A 89 -13.68 5.96 14.93
N THR A 90 -14.21 6.56 13.87
CA THR A 90 -14.96 7.83 13.94
C THR A 90 -16.42 7.67 13.51
N ILE A 91 -17.17 8.78 13.53
CA ILE A 91 -18.57 8.86 13.08
C ILE A 91 -18.67 8.68 11.54
N ALA A 92 -17.53 8.70 10.84
CA ALA A 92 -17.40 8.55 9.39
C ALA A 92 -17.58 7.12 8.86
N ILE A 93 -17.99 6.16 9.72
CA ILE A 93 -18.48 4.84 9.28
C ILE A 93 -19.61 5.00 8.26
N ASN A 94 -20.55 5.92 8.53
CA ASN A 94 -21.63 6.18 7.60
C ASN A 94 -21.16 7.18 6.53
N PRO A 95 -21.04 6.77 5.25
CA PRO A 95 -20.59 7.64 4.18
C PRO A 95 -21.58 8.77 3.85
N MET A 96 -22.83 8.68 4.32
CA MET A 96 -23.86 9.71 4.13
C MET A 96 -23.82 10.80 5.20
N ASN A 97 -23.04 10.61 6.27
CA ASN A 97 -22.97 11.59 7.35
C ASN A 97 -22.00 12.72 6.99
N ARG A 98 -22.55 13.86 6.53
CA ARG A 98 -21.79 15.07 6.18
C ARG A 98 -20.80 15.52 7.25
N ARG A 99 -21.10 15.34 8.55
CA ARG A 99 -20.19 15.71 9.65
C ARG A 99 -19.00 14.74 9.80
N GLY A 100 -19.12 13.51 9.28
CA GLY A 100 -18.07 12.51 9.30
C GLY A 100 -16.93 12.79 8.30
N HIS A 101 -17.20 13.54 7.23
CA HIS A 101 -16.20 13.76 6.16
C HIS A 101 -14.93 14.45 6.65
N GLN A 102 -15.06 15.43 7.55
CA GLN A 102 -13.92 16.19 8.09
C GLN A 102 -12.90 15.30 8.80
N PHE A 103 -13.31 14.17 9.36
CA PHE A 103 -12.42 13.27 10.10
C PHE A 103 -11.54 12.37 9.22
N VAL A 104 -11.89 12.26 7.94
CA VAL A 104 -11.28 11.34 6.96
C VAL A 104 -10.72 12.09 5.75
N GLU A 105 -11.12 13.34 5.54
CA GLU A 105 -10.75 14.15 4.38
C GLU A 105 -9.23 14.23 4.17
N GLN A 106 -8.46 14.48 5.22
CA GLN A 106 -7.01 14.57 5.12
C GLN A 106 -6.40 13.25 4.65
N GLN A 107 -6.79 12.13 5.27
CA GLN A 107 -6.27 10.80 4.91
C GLN A 107 -6.71 10.40 3.50
N GLN A 108 -7.91 10.78 3.09
CA GLN A 108 -8.42 10.51 1.75
C GLN A 108 -7.64 11.31 0.69
N ARG A 109 -7.29 12.57 0.97
CA ARG A 109 -6.42 13.38 0.09
C ARG A 109 -5.02 12.78 -0.05
N ILE A 110 -4.43 12.31 1.05
CA ILE A 110 -3.14 11.62 1.02
C ILE A 110 -3.22 10.37 0.13
N LEU A 111 -4.22 9.51 0.37
CA LEU A 111 -4.44 8.30 -0.43
C LEU A 111 -4.59 8.62 -1.93
N GLN A 112 -5.38 9.65 -2.26
CA GLN A 112 -5.59 10.06 -3.65
C GLN A 112 -4.29 10.55 -4.28
N ASN A 113 -3.53 11.41 -3.59
CA ASN A 113 -2.25 11.89 -4.10
C ASN A 113 -1.25 10.74 -4.32
N THR A 114 -1.15 9.80 -3.38
CA THR A 114 -0.29 8.62 -3.51
C THR A 114 -0.71 7.75 -4.69
N LEU A 115 -2.02 7.58 -4.91
CA LEU A 115 -2.54 6.84 -6.06
C LEU A 115 -2.19 7.53 -7.39
N GLU A 116 -2.37 8.84 -7.47
CA GLU A 116 -2.03 9.63 -8.66
C GLU A 116 -0.52 9.54 -8.98
N GLN A 117 0.33 9.69 -7.96
CA GLN A 117 1.78 9.54 -8.12
C GLN A 117 2.18 8.11 -8.51
N PHE A 118 1.52 7.09 -7.93
CA PHE A 118 1.75 5.69 -8.29
C PHE A 118 1.44 5.42 -9.75
N ILE A 119 0.30 5.92 -10.27
CA ILE A 119 -0.08 5.72 -11.68
C ILE A 119 0.96 6.35 -12.61
N ILE A 120 1.38 7.59 -12.33
CA ILE A 120 2.40 8.28 -13.12
C ILE A 120 3.71 7.47 -13.11
N LYS A 121 4.14 7.05 -11.92
CA LYS A 121 5.36 6.26 -11.75
C LYS A 121 5.27 4.91 -12.44
N PHE A 122 4.13 4.23 -12.39
CA PHE A 122 3.89 2.95 -13.05
C PHE A 122 4.15 3.04 -14.55
N ILE A 123 3.56 4.05 -15.20
CA ILE A 123 3.72 4.30 -16.63
C ILE A 123 5.18 4.67 -16.96
N LEU A 124 5.80 5.54 -16.16
CA LEU A 124 7.18 5.97 -16.37
C LEU A 124 8.17 4.83 -16.20
N SER A 125 8.04 4.01 -15.15
CA SER A 125 8.92 2.86 -14.88
C SER A 125 8.85 1.82 -15.99
N LEU A 126 7.65 1.50 -16.48
CA LEU A 126 7.48 0.60 -17.62
C LEU A 126 8.09 1.17 -18.91
N THR A 127 7.92 2.46 -19.16
CA THR A 127 8.51 3.13 -20.33
C THR A 127 10.04 3.11 -20.22
N LEU A 128 10.58 3.51 -19.07
CA LEU A 128 12.01 3.53 -18.77
C LEU A 128 12.65 2.14 -18.91
N CYS A 129 11.97 1.07 -18.50
CA CYS A 129 12.43 -0.31 -18.67
C CYS A 129 12.70 -0.68 -20.14
N THR A 130 11.95 -0.10 -21.08
CA THR A 130 12.12 -0.37 -22.52
C THR A 130 13.21 0.48 -23.17
N VAL A 131 13.49 1.67 -22.62
CA VAL A 131 14.42 2.64 -23.20
C VAL A 131 15.82 2.57 -22.59
N LEU A 132 15.93 2.28 -21.29
CA LEU A 132 17.21 2.26 -20.56
C LEU A 132 18.09 1.08 -20.99
N ARG A 133 19.41 1.26 -20.91
CA ARG A 133 20.39 0.16 -21.06
C ARG A 133 20.50 -0.62 -19.74
N SER A 134 21.07 -1.84 -19.80
CA SER A 134 21.18 -2.72 -18.63
C SER A 134 21.85 -2.05 -17.44
N ASN A 135 22.90 -1.27 -17.69
CA ASN A 135 23.67 -0.56 -16.67
C ASN A 135 22.90 0.62 -16.03
N GLU A 136 21.86 1.13 -16.70
CA GLU A 136 21.10 2.30 -16.26
C GLU A 136 19.83 1.92 -15.49
N LEU A 137 19.45 0.64 -15.49
CA LEU A 137 18.29 0.12 -14.77
C LEU A 137 18.40 0.24 -13.24
N ILE A 138 19.61 0.48 -12.72
CA ILE A 138 19.85 0.79 -11.30
C ILE A 138 19.14 2.08 -10.85
N ILE A 139 18.69 2.93 -11.78
CA ILE A 139 17.88 4.11 -11.48
C ILE A 139 16.48 3.75 -10.98
N LEU A 140 15.87 2.67 -11.48
CA LEU A 140 14.53 2.24 -11.08
C LEU A 140 14.41 1.97 -9.58
N PRO A 141 15.29 1.17 -8.93
CA PRO A 141 15.19 0.95 -7.48
C PRO A 141 15.44 2.23 -6.67
N VAL A 142 16.24 3.19 -7.17
CA VAL A 142 16.39 4.50 -6.51
C VAL A 142 15.07 5.26 -6.51
N PHE A 143 14.35 5.28 -7.63
CA PHE A 143 13.00 5.86 -7.69
C PHE A 143 11.99 5.09 -6.83
N THR A 144 12.12 3.77 -6.69
CA THR A 144 11.36 2.97 -5.72
C THR A 144 11.57 3.45 -4.30
N VAL A 145 12.82 3.58 -3.85
CA VAL A 145 13.13 4.07 -2.51
C VAL A 145 12.61 5.49 -2.28
N LEU A 146 12.81 6.40 -3.25
CA LEU A 146 12.36 7.79 -3.14
C LEU A 146 10.84 7.97 -3.08
N PHE A 147 10.08 7.03 -3.65
CA PHE A 147 8.61 7.06 -3.60
C PHE A 147 8.07 6.51 -2.28
N VAL A 148 8.78 5.56 -1.68
CA VAL A 148 8.39 4.94 -0.42
C VAL A 148 8.73 5.83 0.78
N LEU A 149 9.79 6.63 0.66
CA LEU A 149 10.28 7.56 1.69
C LEU A 149 9.43 8.84 1.76
#